data_AF-A0A1B2F600-F1
#
_entry.id   AF-A0A1B2F600-F1
#
_cell.length_a   1.000
_cell.length_b   1.000
_cell.length_c   1.000
_cell.angle_alpha   90.00
_cell.angle_beta   90.00
_cell.angle_gamma   90.00
#
_symmetry.space_group_name_H-M   'P 1'
#
loop_
_entity.id
_entity.type
_entity.pdbx_description
1 polymer ?
#
loop_
_entity_poly.entity_id
_entity_poly.type
_entity_poly.pdbx_seq_one_letter_code
_entity_poly.pdbx_strand_id
1 'polypeptide(L)' 'MASSALISPEALHARIKKDRLRTALQAPISAPMYCVLYLKEKRECRSPWFARREHAQAALDLMQAKYGKGKAIVYVD' A
#
# COMPACT_ATOMS: atom_id res chain seq x y z
N MET A 1 14.59 35.07 24.94
CA MET A 1 15.46 33.89 24.75
C MET A 1 14.62 32.64 25.00
N ALA A 2 14.36 31.84 23.97
CA ALA A 2 13.53 30.64 24.10
C ALA A 2 14.29 29.56 24.88
N SER A 3 13.81 29.25 26.09
CA SER A 3 14.35 28.18 26.91
C SER A 3 14.03 26.84 26.25
N SER A 4 15.02 26.24 25.60
CA SER A 4 14.97 24.86 25.12
C SER A 4 15.07 23.94 26.33
N ALA A 5 13.94 23.69 26.99
CA ALA A 5 13.86 22.76 28.11
C ALA A 5 14.32 21.37 27.64
N LEU A 6 15.47 20.94 28.14
CA LEU A 6 16.01 19.59 27.96
C LEU A 6 14.99 18.61 28.56
N ILE A 7 14.20 17.97 27.69
CA ILE A 7 13.30 16.89 28.10
C ILE A 7 14.18 15.82 28.77
N SER A 8 13.85 15.45 30.01
CA SER A 8 14.62 14.43 30.73
C SER A 8 14.59 13.12 29.91
N PRO A 9 15.68 12.33 29.91
CA PRO A 9 15.73 11.06 29.17
C PRO A 9 14.57 10.12 29.53
N GLU A 10 14.12 10.17 30.78
CA GLU A 10 13.00 9.40 31.29
C GLU A 10 11.65 9.87 30.70
N ALA A 11 11.42 11.19 30.63
CA ALA A 11 10.22 11.75 30.00
C ALA A 11 10.18 11.45 28.49
N LEU A 12 11.33 11.44 27.82
CA LEU A 12 11.44 11.04 26.42
C LEU A 12 11.08 9.56 26.23
N HIS A 13 11.60 8.66 27.06
CA HIS A 13 11.28 7.24 27.01
C HIS A 13 9.79 6.96 27.27
N ALA A 14 9.19 7.63 28.26
CA ALA A 14 7.77 7.51 28.56
C ALA A 14 6.91 7.94 27.36
N ARG A 15 7.29 9.02 26.68
CA ARG A 15 6.62 9.50 25.46
C ARG A 15 6.72 8.49 24.31
N ILE A 16 7.92 7.98 24.03
CA ILE A 16 8.13 6.96 22.99
C ILE A 16 7.30 5.71 23.27
N LYS A 17 7.27 5.24 24.53
CA LYS A 17 6.48 4.08 24.93
C LYS A 17 4.98 4.30 24.70
N LYS A 18 4.48 5.49 25.07
CA LYS A 18 3.08 5.88 24.84
C LYS A 18 2.74 5.96 23.36
N ASP A 19 3.62 6.56 22.55
CA ASP A 19 3.41 6.68 21.10
C ASP A 19 3.41 5.32 20.41
N ARG A 20 4.32 4.41 20.79
CA ARG A 20 4.32 3.02 20.29
C ARG A 20 3.04 2.27 20.64
N LEU A 21 2.56 2.41 21.87
CA LEU A 21 1.30 1.81 22.30
C LEU A 21 0.12 2.36 21.48
N ARG A 22 0.10 3.67 21.24
CA ARG A 22 -0.93 4.31 20.41
C ARG A 22 -0.92 3.78 18.98
N THR A 23 0.24 3.65 18.36
CA THR A 23 0.38 3.08 17.00
C THR A 23 -0.03 1.61 16.96
N ALA A 24 0.31 0.82 17.98
CA ALA A 24 -0.07 -0.60 18.05
C ALA A 24 -1.59 -0.81 18.25
N LEU A 25 -2.27 0.13 18.90
CA LEU A 25 -3.72 0.11 19.12
C LEU A 25 -4.52 0.73 17.97
N GLN A 26 -3.87 1.41 17.01
CA GLN A 26 -4.55 1.84 15.80
C GLN A 26 -4.89 0.61 14.95
N ALA A 27 -6.13 0.55 14.47
CA ALA A 27 -6.50 -0.43 13.45
C ALA A 27 -5.52 -0.30 12.28
N PRO A 28 -5.03 -1.41 11.70
CA PRO A 28 -4.19 -1.34 10.52
C PRO A 28 -4.91 -0.52 9.46
N ILE A 29 -4.26 0.53 8.96
CA ILE A 29 -4.75 1.23 7.78
C ILE A 29 -4.47 0.28 6.61
N SER A 30 -5.37 -0.67 6.36
CA SER A 30 -5.30 -1.52 5.16
C SER A 30 -5.64 -0.65 3.96
N ALA A 31 -4.60 -0.04 3.37
CA ALA A 31 -4.76 0.59 2.07
C ALA A 31 -5.07 -0.52 1.05
N PRO A 32 -6.11 -0.36 0.21
CA PRO A 32 -6.44 -1.36 -0.80
C PRO A 32 -5.24 -1.57 -1.74
N MET A 33 -4.91 -2.82 -2.00
CA MET A 33 -3.84 -3.19 -2.92
C MET A 33 -4.45 -3.71 -4.22
N TYR A 34 -3.93 -3.26 -5.34
CA TYR A 34 -4.45 -3.57 -6.67
C TYR A 34 -3.46 -4.42 -7.45
N CYS A 35 -3.89 -5.42 -8.20
CA CYS A 35 -3.05 -6.06 -9.21
C CYS A 35 -3.85 -6.34 -10.47
N VAL A 36 -3.16 -6.56 -11.59
CA VAL A 36 -3.79 -6.96 -12.85
C VAL A 36 -3.57 -8.45 -13.04
N LEU A 37 -4.67 -9.20 -13.11
CA LEU A 37 -4.69 -10.61 -13.50
C LEU A 37 -4.92 -10.67 -15.01
N TYR A 38 -4.15 -11.50 -15.73
CA TYR A 38 -4.28 -11.61 -17.18
C TYR A 38 -3.95 -13.01 -17.70
N LEU A 39 -4.47 -13.34 -18.88
CA LEU A 39 -4.23 -14.62 -19.55
C LEU A 39 -3.17 -14.47 -20.66
N LYS A 40 -2.05 -15.16 -20.51
CA LYS A 40 -1.02 -15.33 -21.54
C LYS A 40 -0.97 -16.81 -21.94
N GLU A 41 -1.22 -17.13 -23.21
CA GLU A 41 -1.11 -18.52 -23.72
C GLU A 41 -1.91 -19.55 -22.89
N LYS A 42 -3.13 -19.18 -22.47
CA LYS A 42 -4.02 -19.98 -21.59
C LYS A 42 -3.49 -20.21 -20.17
N ARG A 43 -2.45 -19.50 -19.74
CA ARG A 43 -1.97 -19.47 -18.35
C ARG A 43 -2.35 -18.15 -17.69
N GLU A 44 -2.79 -18.24 -16.45
CA GLU A 44 -2.98 -17.06 -15.61
C GLU A 44 -1.63 -16.47 -15.21
N CYS A 45 -1.53 -15.16 -15.28
CA CYS A 45 -0.38 -14.36 -14.90
C CYS A 45 -0.86 -13.15 -14.10
N ARG A 46 0.04 -12.57 -13.30
CA ARG A 46 -0.26 -11.42 -12.44
C ARG A 46 0.82 -10.35 -12.58
N SER A 47 0.42 -9.09 -12.49
CA SER A 47 1.33 -7.96 -12.35
C SER A 47 1.91 -7.85 -10.93
N PRO A 48 2.86 -6.93 -10.69
CA PRO A 48 3.12 -6.44 -9.34
C PRO A 48 1.86 -5.83 -8.72
N TRP A 49 1.87 -5.71 -7.39
CA TRP A 49 0.84 -4.97 -6.66
C TRP A 49 1.07 -3.46 -6.78
N PHE A 50 -0.03 -2.72 -6.84
CA PHE A 50 -0.08 -1.26 -6.88
C PHE A 50 -0.83 -0.76 -5.65
N ALA A 51 -0.34 0.30 -5.03
CA ALA A 51 -1.05 0.99 -3.93
C ALA A 51 -2.10 2.01 -4.43
N ARG A 52 -2.08 2.31 -5.74
CA ARG A 52 -2.92 3.33 -6.38
C ARG A 52 -3.74 2.71 -7.51
N ARG A 53 -5.04 3.01 -7.52
CA ARG A 53 -5.97 2.49 -8.52
C ARG A 53 -5.61 2.95 -9.93
N GLU A 54 -5.11 4.16 -10.08
CA GLU A 54 -4.77 4.76 -11.37
C GLU A 54 -3.64 4.01 -12.06
N HIS A 55 -2.64 3.54 -11.29
CA HIS A 55 -1.55 2.75 -11.82
C HIS A 55 -2.02 1.35 -12.24
N ALA A 56 -2.92 0.74 -11.47
CA ALA A 56 -3.53 -0.52 -11.84
C ALA A 56 -4.39 -0.40 -13.11
N GLN A 57 -5.09 0.73 -13.28
CA GLN A 57 -5.87 1.01 -14.49
C GLN A 57 -4.97 1.18 -15.72
N ALA A 58 -3.89 1.95 -15.61
CA ALA A 58 -2.92 2.08 -16.71
C ALA A 58 -2.29 0.73 -17.09
N ALA A 59 -1.98 -0.11 -16.09
CA ALA A 59 -1.50 -1.47 -16.33
C ALA A 59 -2.57 -2.35 -16.99
N LEU A 60 -3.84 -2.21 -16.61
CA LEU A 60 -4.95 -2.92 -17.26
C LEU A 60 -5.03 -2.56 -18.74
N ASP A 61 -5.00 -1.27 -19.06
CA ASP A 61 -5.10 -0.79 -20.44
C ASP A 61 -3.96 -1.36 -21.31
N LEU A 62 -2.74 -1.41 -20.77
CA LEU A 62 -1.59 -2.03 -21.43
C LEU A 62 -1.78 -3.53 -21.64
N MET A 63 -2.26 -4.26 -20.63
CA MET A 63 -2.49 -5.70 -20.75
C MET A 63 -3.64 -6.03 -21.70
N GLN A 64 -4.70 -5.22 -21.71
CA GLN A 64 -5.80 -5.34 -22.64
C GLN A 64 -5.38 -5.02 -24.07
N ALA A 65 -4.51 -4.03 -24.29
CA ALA A 65 -3.92 -3.75 -25.58
C ALA A 65 -3.04 -4.91 -26.09
N LYS A 66 -2.29 -5.55 -25.19
CA LYS A 66 -1.35 -6.63 -25.53
C LYS A 66 -2.01 -8.01 -25.72
N TYR A 67 -2.98 -8.35 -24.87
CA TYR A 67 -3.56 -9.69 -24.79
C TYR A 67 -5.04 -9.75 -25.20
N GLY A 68 -5.72 -8.60 -25.27
CA GLY A 68 -7.13 -8.46 -25.61
C GLY A 68 -7.98 -8.00 -24.42
N LYS A 69 -9.03 -7.20 -24.69
CA LYS A 69 -9.88 -6.55 -23.66
C LYS A 69 -10.50 -7.52 -22.65
N GLY A 70 -10.91 -8.72 -23.07
CA GLY A 70 -11.51 -9.72 -22.18
C GLY A 70 -10.51 -10.64 -21.46
N LYS A 71 -9.19 -10.39 -21.59
CA LYS A 71 -8.16 -11.27 -21.03
C LYS A 71 -7.37 -10.66 -19.87
N ALA A 72 -7.76 -9.49 -19.39
CA ALA A 72 -7.14 -8.84 -18.25
C ALA A 72 -8.18 -8.13 -17.38
N ILE A 73 -8.02 -8.20 -16.06
CA ILE A 73 -8.88 -7.56 -15.06
C ILE A 73 -8.05 -6.98 -13.91
N VAL A 74 -8.60 -5.99 -13.20
CA VAL A 74 -8.04 -5.51 -11.94
C VAL A 74 -8.63 -6.34 -10.79
N TYR A 75 -7.77 -6.87 -9.94
CA TYR A 75 -8.08 -7.50 -8.67
C TYR A 75 -7.73 -6.54 -7.53
N VAL A 76 -8.54 -6.52 -6.48
CA VAL A 76 -8.35 -5.69 -5.28
C VAL A 76 -8.32 -6.62 -4.07
N ASP A 77 -7.30 -6.47 -3.23
CA ASP A 77 -7.18 -7.08 -1.91
C ASP A 77 -7.64 -6.11 -0.82
#